data_AF-L8TN61-F1
#
_entry.id   AF-L8TN61-F1
#
_cell.length_a   1.000
_cell.length_b   1.000
_cell.length_c   1.000
_cell.angle_alpha   90.00
_cell.angle_beta   90.00
_cell.angle_gamma   90.00
#
_symmetry.space_group_name_H-M   'P 1'
#
loop_
_entity.id
_entity.type
_entity.pdbx_description
1 polymer ?
#
loop_
_entity_poly.entity_id
_entity_poly.type
_entity_poly.pdbx_seq_one_letter_code
_entity_poly.pdbx_strand_id
1 'polypeptide(L)'
;MPHRIAQALALDPAAGLRDVDQAQWAHLEMLLEDAGPGELGAAVNAFVAAGTSAVVGIFDDDLLWASLVVSVDNSGKPASVSTVRGPAAEPGSDMAKAASEAVKWVQTHHGPCSLGFFVDKAHAAELLKASDKAAAIRTASASGRLVLSPVPAALAMALA
;
A
#
# COMPACT_ATOMS: atom_id res chain seq x y z
N MET A 1 0.34 -6.79 21.24
CA MET A 1 0.37 -5.31 21.31
C MET A 1 -0.56 -4.78 20.24
N PRO A 2 -1.35 -3.73 20.47
CA PRO A 2 -2.24 -3.20 19.42
C PRO A 2 -1.37 -2.64 18.28
N HIS A 3 -1.43 -3.28 17.10
CA HIS A 3 -0.57 -3.01 15.96
C HIS A 3 -0.70 -1.56 15.45
N ARG A 4 0.43 -0.85 15.30
CA ARG A 4 0.47 0.58 14.93
C ARG A 4 -0.27 0.90 13.63
N ILE A 5 -0.19 -0.01 12.66
CA ILE A 5 -0.88 0.10 11.36
C ILE A 5 -2.40 0.04 11.55
N ALA A 6 -2.90 -0.87 12.40
CA ALA A 6 -4.32 -0.98 12.69
C ALA A 6 -4.87 0.27 13.38
N GLN A 7 -4.08 0.86 14.28
CA GLN A 7 -4.43 2.13 14.93
C GLN A 7 -4.40 3.30 13.94
N ALA A 8 -3.38 3.37 13.08
CA ALA A 8 -3.23 4.44 12.08
C ALA A 8 -4.37 4.44 11.04
N LEU A 9 -4.96 3.26 10.79
CA LEU A 9 -6.13 3.08 9.93
C LEU A 9 -7.47 3.17 10.67
N ALA A 10 -7.45 3.40 11.99
CA ALA A 10 -8.64 3.39 12.85
C ALA A 10 -9.53 2.15 12.62
N LEU A 11 -8.91 0.98 12.46
CA LEU A 11 -9.63 -0.26 12.15
C LEU A 11 -10.54 -0.66 13.31
N ASP A 12 -11.70 -1.22 12.94
CA ASP A 12 -12.57 -1.88 13.89
C ASP A 12 -11.82 -3.08 14.53
N PRO A 13 -11.73 -3.17 15.87
CA PRO A 13 -11.08 -4.27 16.57
C PRO A 13 -11.60 -5.66 16.20
N ALA A 14 -12.86 -5.77 15.76
CA ALA A 14 -13.50 -7.02 15.37
C ALA A 14 -13.18 -7.45 13.93
N ALA A 15 -12.61 -6.56 13.10
CA ALA A 15 -12.41 -6.79 11.67
C ALA A 15 -10.95 -6.63 11.19
N GLY A 16 -10.05 -6.16 12.06
CA GLY A 16 -8.86 -5.42 11.66
C GLY A 16 -7.70 -6.18 11.01
N LEU A 17 -7.50 -7.49 11.23
CA LEU A 17 -6.32 -8.19 10.69
C LEU A 17 -6.70 -9.55 10.14
N ARG A 18 -6.43 -9.78 8.86
CA ARG A 18 -6.67 -11.06 8.18
C ARG A 18 -5.40 -11.47 7.44
N ASP A 19 -4.99 -12.71 7.64
CA ASP A 19 -3.97 -13.34 6.79
C ASP A 19 -2.64 -12.59 6.65
N VAL A 20 -2.21 -11.92 7.73
CA VAL A 20 -0.99 -11.11 7.78
C VAL A 20 0.26 -12.00 7.85
N ASP A 21 1.19 -11.77 6.93
CA ASP A 21 2.57 -12.25 7.01
C ASP A 21 3.34 -11.41 8.03
N GLN A 22 3.88 -12.05 9.07
CA GLN A 22 4.52 -11.37 10.19
C GLN A 22 5.84 -10.68 9.81
N ALA A 23 6.59 -11.21 8.84
CA ALA A 23 7.85 -10.62 8.42
C ALA A 23 7.60 -9.33 7.62
N GLN A 24 6.69 -9.40 6.63
CA GLN A 24 6.26 -8.22 5.89
C GLN A 24 5.66 -7.16 6.82
N TRP A 25 4.88 -7.59 7.81
CA TRP A 25 4.26 -6.69 8.78
C TRP A 25 5.29 -5.93 9.63
N ALA A 26 6.31 -6.63 10.14
CA ALA A 26 7.39 -6.00 10.89
C ALA A 26 8.16 -4.98 10.03
N HIS A 27 8.35 -5.27 8.73
CA HIS A 27 8.96 -4.35 7.79
C HIS A 27 8.13 -3.07 7.57
N LEU A 28 6.80 -3.19 7.48
CA LEU A 28 5.92 -2.02 7.43
C LEU A 28 5.95 -1.21 8.72
N GLU A 29 5.95 -1.86 9.88
CA GLU A 29 6.00 -1.17 11.17
C GLU A 29 7.27 -0.33 11.29
N MET A 30 8.42 -0.87 10.86
CA MET A 30 9.69 -0.11 10.79
C MET A 30 9.62 1.06 9.81
N LEU A 31 9.08 0.84 8.60
CA LEU A 31 9.00 1.89 7.58
C LEU A 31 8.09 3.05 8.02
N LEU A 32 6.99 2.73 8.70
CA LEU A 32 6.01 3.71 9.19
C LEU A 32 6.46 4.41 10.49
N GLU A 33 7.64 4.12 11.02
CA GLU A 33 8.19 4.88 12.16
C GLU A 33 8.35 6.35 11.83
N ASP A 34 8.77 6.63 10.59
CA ASP A 34 9.00 7.96 10.05
C ASP A 34 7.73 8.62 9.48
N ALA A 35 6.59 7.94 9.49
CA ALA A 35 5.32 8.46 8.97
C ALA A 35 4.62 9.39 9.99
N GLY A 36 4.00 10.46 9.49
CA GLY A 36 3.20 11.34 10.33
C GLY A 36 1.97 10.63 10.93
N PRO A 37 1.54 11.00 12.15
CA PRO A 37 0.39 10.38 12.79
C PRO A 37 -0.88 10.59 11.93
N GLY A 38 -1.58 9.49 11.62
CA GLY A 38 -2.83 9.52 10.85
C GLY A 38 -2.68 9.72 9.35
N GLU A 39 -1.46 9.91 8.82
CA GLU A 39 -1.23 10.07 7.37
C GLU A 39 -1.75 8.88 6.57
N LEU A 40 -1.54 7.66 7.08
CA LEU A 40 -1.99 6.44 6.42
C LEU A 40 -3.52 6.37 6.31
N GLY A 41 -4.25 6.66 7.40
CA GLY A 41 -5.71 6.71 7.39
C GLY A 41 -6.25 7.81 6.48
N ALA A 42 -5.63 8.99 6.50
CA ALA A 42 -5.98 10.08 5.60
C ALA A 42 -5.77 9.72 4.12
N ALA A 43 -4.66 9.07 3.78
CA ALA A 43 -4.38 8.62 2.43
C ALA A 43 -5.39 7.56 1.95
N VAL A 44 -5.72 6.58 2.80
CA VAL A 44 -6.74 5.57 2.45
C VAL A 44 -8.10 6.22 2.19
N ASN A 45 -8.55 7.11 3.08
CA ASN A 45 -9.82 7.80 2.91
C ASN A 45 -9.86 8.72 1.68
N ALA A 46 -8.71 9.30 1.30
CA ALA A 46 -8.64 10.21 0.16
C ALA A 46 -8.58 9.47 -1.19
N PHE A 47 -7.95 8.30 -1.25
CA PHE A 47 -7.57 7.68 -2.52
C PHE A 47 -8.20 6.30 -2.78
N VAL A 48 -8.77 5.65 -1.76
CA VAL A 48 -9.37 4.32 -1.92
C VAL A 48 -10.89 4.44 -1.98
N ALA A 49 -11.49 3.97 -3.07
CA ALA A 49 -12.92 4.06 -3.25
C ALA A 49 -13.70 3.15 -2.27
N ALA A 50 -14.89 3.56 -1.87
CA ALA A 50 -15.77 2.75 -1.04
C ALA A 50 -16.13 1.42 -1.72
N GLY A 51 -16.17 0.33 -0.94
CA GLY A 51 -16.44 -1.01 -1.42
C GLY A 51 -15.32 -1.63 -2.27
N THR A 52 -14.11 -1.05 -2.21
CA THR A 52 -12.94 -1.52 -2.96
C THR A 52 -11.74 -1.76 -2.04
N SER A 53 -10.65 -2.21 -2.63
CA SER A 53 -9.38 -2.44 -1.96
C SER A 53 -8.26 -1.61 -2.55
N ALA A 54 -7.22 -1.43 -1.74
CA ALA A 54 -5.94 -0.92 -2.15
C ALA A 54 -4.83 -1.89 -1.80
N VAL A 55 -3.75 -1.87 -2.58
CA VAL A 55 -2.52 -2.59 -2.32
C VAL A 55 -1.35 -1.63 -2.37
N VAL A 56 -0.51 -1.68 -1.33
CA VAL A 56 0.78 -1.02 -1.27
C VAL A 56 1.84 -2.10 -1.25
N GLY A 57 2.81 -2.06 -2.15
CA GLY A 57 3.95 -2.96 -2.15
C GLY A 57 5.26 -2.18 -2.08
N ILE A 58 6.16 -2.61 -1.21
CA ILE A 58 7.50 -2.06 -1.06
C ILE A 58 8.49 -3.10 -1.55
N PHE A 59 9.30 -2.74 -2.53
CA PHE A 59 10.32 -3.60 -3.11
C PHE A 59 11.70 -3.28 -2.54
N ASP A 60 12.47 -4.30 -2.19
CA ASP A 60 13.91 -4.19 -1.95
C ASP A 60 14.58 -4.87 -3.14
N ASP A 61 15.13 -4.07 -4.05
CA ASP A 61 15.46 -4.47 -5.42
C ASP A 61 14.26 -5.11 -6.17
N ASP A 62 14.34 -6.40 -6.49
CA ASP A 62 13.30 -7.15 -7.22
C ASP A 62 12.45 -8.03 -6.28
N LEU A 63 12.62 -7.89 -4.96
CA LEU A 63 11.89 -8.67 -3.97
C LEU A 63 10.81 -7.81 -3.31
N LEU A 64 9.57 -8.32 -3.26
CA LEU A 64 8.53 -7.71 -2.45
C LEU A 64 8.88 -7.86 -0.97
N TRP A 65 9.44 -6.80 -0.40
CA TRP A 65 9.94 -6.73 0.97
C TRP A 65 8.82 -6.57 1.99
N ALA A 66 7.81 -5.79 1.62
CA ALA A 66 6.64 -5.57 2.46
C ALA A 66 5.41 -5.27 1.61
N SER A 67 4.22 -5.64 2.07
CA SER A 67 2.99 -5.26 1.41
C SER A 67 1.86 -5.03 2.38
N LEU A 68 1.00 -4.06 2.08
CA LEU A 68 -0.19 -3.71 2.83
C LEU A 68 -1.39 -3.76 1.89
N VAL A 69 -2.37 -4.59 2.22
CA VAL A 69 -3.65 -4.62 1.53
C VAL A 69 -4.70 -4.06 2.48
N VAL A 70 -5.45 -3.06 2.02
CA VAL A 70 -6.52 -2.43 2.79
C VAL A 70 -7.83 -2.65 2.03
N SER A 71 -8.82 -3.26 2.67
CA SER A 71 -10.19 -3.31 2.16
C SER A 71 -11.03 -2.25 2.82
N VAL A 72 -11.80 -1.52 2.02
CA VAL A 72 -12.69 -0.45 2.45
C VAL A 72 -14.13 -0.89 2.27
N ASP A 73 -14.97 -0.71 3.29
CA ASP A 73 -16.39 -1.04 3.21
C ASP A 73 -17.16 -0.06 2.32
N ASN A 74 -18.45 -0.33 2.12
CA ASN A 74 -19.33 0.52 1.32
C ASN A 74 -19.57 1.92 1.93
N SER A 75 -19.17 2.15 3.19
CA SER A 75 -19.20 3.46 3.84
C SER A 75 -17.91 4.27 3.67
N GLY A 76 -16.90 3.69 3.00
CA GLY A 76 -15.61 4.33 2.81
C GLY A 76 -14.66 4.15 3.99
N LYS A 77 -14.96 3.25 4.94
CA LYS A 77 -14.12 3.02 6.12
C LYS A 77 -13.22 1.79 5.94
N PRO A 78 -11.97 1.85 6.43
CA PRO A 78 -11.11 0.66 6.50
C PRO A 78 -11.80 -0.47 7.27
N ALA A 79 -12.04 -1.58 6.58
CA ALA A 79 -12.77 -2.73 7.10
C ALA A 79 -11.84 -3.88 7.49
N SER A 80 -10.77 -4.09 6.74
CA SER A 80 -9.77 -5.11 7.06
C SER A 80 -8.42 -4.79 6.46
N VAL A 81 -7.37 -5.33 7.08
CA VAL A 81 -6.01 -5.25 6.57
C VAL A 81 -5.39 -6.64 6.45
N SER A 82 -4.65 -6.85 5.38
CA SER A 82 -3.88 -8.06 5.11
C SER A 82 -2.55 -7.73 4.43
N THR A 83 -1.76 -8.75 4.11
CA THR A 83 -0.57 -8.66 3.27
C THR A 83 -0.76 -9.55 2.04
N VAL A 84 -0.11 -9.23 0.92
CA VAL A 84 -0.13 -10.09 -0.27
C VAL A 84 0.55 -11.42 0.05
N ARG A 85 -0.11 -12.52 -0.33
CA ARG A 85 0.46 -13.89 -0.25
C ARG A 85 0.70 -14.45 -1.65
N GLY A 86 1.78 -15.22 -1.80
CA GLY A 86 2.07 -16.00 -3.01
C GLY A 86 3.20 -15.43 -3.87
N PRO A 87 3.42 -15.98 -5.08
CA PRO A 87 4.62 -15.79 -5.89
C PRO A 87 4.79 -14.40 -6.52
N ALA A 88 4.01 -13.39 -6.12
CA ALA A 88 4.25 -11.99 -6.50
C ALA A 88 5.61 -11.45 -6.00
N ALA A 89 6.40 -12.30 -5.31
CA ALA A 89 7.72 -12.06 -4.77
C ALA A 89 8.76 -13.07 -5.30
N GLU A 90 8.58 -13.63 -6.51
CA GLU A 90 9.66 -14.42 -7.11
C GLU A 90 10.86 -13.50 -7.47
N PRO A 91 12.07 -13.81 -6.96
CA PRO A 91 13.26 -13.00 -7.22
C PRO A 91 13.54 -12.86 -8.72
N GLY A 92 13.77 -11.64 -9.19
CA GLY A 92 14.08 -11.35 -10.60
C GLY A 92 12.87 -11.10 -11.50
N SER A 93 11.68 -10.93 -10.92
CA SER A 93 10.53 -10.38 -11.64
C SER A 93 10.61 -8.85 -11.67
N ASP A 94 10.37 -8.26 -12.84
CA ASP A 94 10.23 -6.80 -12.97
C ASP A 94 9.09 -6.31 -12.06
N MET A 95 9.33 -5.23 -11.30
CA MET A 95 8.39 -4.63 -10.35
C MET A 95 7.01 -4.39 -10.97
N ALA A 96 6.93 -4.04 -12.26
CA ALA A 96 5.65 -3.87 -12.96
C ALA A 96 4.85 -5.18 -13.07
N LYS A 97 5.52 -6.30 -13.30
CA LYS A 97 4.90 -7.63 -13.36
C LYS A 97 4.44 -8.07 -11.97
N ALA A 98 5.30 -7.94 -10.96
CA ALA A 98 4.97 -8.24 -9.57
C ALA A 98 3.79 -7.40 -9.06
N ALA A 99 3.76 -6.09 -9.40
CA ALA A 99 2.65 -5.20 -9.13
C ALA A 99 1.33 -5.70 -9.75
N SER A 100 1.36 -6.09 -11.03
CA SER A 100 0.17 -6.62 -11.71
C SER A 100 -0.33 -7.93 -11.08
N GLU A 101 0.57 -8.81 -10.64
CA GLU A 101 0.21 -10.05 -9.97
C GLU A 101 -0.38 -9.79 -8.58
N ALA A 102 0.21 -8.87 -7.82
CA ALA A 102 -0.31 -8.44 -6.52
C ALA A 102 -1.71 -7.83 -6.64
N VAL A 103 -1.96 -6.95 -7.62
CA VAL A 103 -3.29 -6.39 -7.89
C VAL A 103 -4.28 -7.49 -8.22
N LYS A 104 -3.90 -8.45 -9.07
CA LYS A 104 -4.77 -9.57 -9.44
C LYS A 104 -5.09 -10.47 -8.24
N TRP A 105 -4.11 -10.71 -7.38
CA TRP A 105 -4.31 -11.44 -6.14
C TRP A 105 -5.31 -10.72 -5.23
N VAL A 106 -5.16 -9.41 -5.04
CA VAL A 106 -6.10 -8.60 -4.26
C VAL A 106 -7.50 -8.62 -4.87
N GLN A 107 -7.61 -8.47 -6.19
CA GLN A 107 -8.90 -8.56 -6.89
C GLN A 107 -9.63 -9.88 -6.62
N THR A 108 -8.88 -10.97 -6.55
CA THR A 108 -9.42 -12.32 -6.35
C THR A 108 -9.86 -12.56 -4.89
N HIS A 109 -9.14 -12.02 -3.91
CA HIS A 109 -9.35 -12.34 -2.49
C HIS A 109 -10.09 -11.25 -1.71
N HIS A 110 -10.01 -10.00 -2.16
CA HIS A 110 -10.49 -8.82 -1.43
C HIS A 110 -11.52 -8.00 -2.23
N GLY A 111 -11.83 -8.39 -3.47
CA GLY A 111 -12.74 -7.66 -4.34
C GLY A 111 -12.03 -6.57 -5.16
N PRO A 112 -12.76 -5.68 -5.85
CA PRO A 112 -12.19 -4.71 -6.78
C PRO A 112 -11.04 -3.92 -6.18
N CYS A 113 -9.91 -3.84 -6.88
CA CYS A 113 -8.77 -3.01 -6.46
C CYS A 113 -8.86 -1.65 -7.16
N SER A 114 -8.92 -0.56 -6.40
CA SER A 114 -9.02 0.82 -6.93
C SER A 114 -7.71 1.58 -6.87
N LEU A 115 -6.75 1.11 -6.09
CA LEU A 115 -5.41 1.69 -5.96
C LEU A 115 -4.36 0.58 -5.83
N GLY A 116 -3.37 0.58 -6.71
CA GLY A 116 -2.13 -0.15 -6.49
C GLY A 116 -0.95 0.81 -6.47
N PHE A 117 -0.19 0.79 -5.38
CA PHE A 117 0.96 1.66 -5.14
C PHE A 117 2.19 0.80 -4.87
N PHE A 118 3.15 0.77 -5.78
CA PHE A 118 4.31 -0.09 -5.67
C PHE A 118 5.58 0.73 -5.84
N VAL A 119 6.47 0.71 -4.86
CA VAL A 119 7.65 1.57 -4.82
C VAL A 119 8.83 0.80 -4.28
N ASP A 120 10.06 1.17 -4.64
CA ASP A 120 11.23 0.64 -3.94
C ASP A 120 11.35 1.22 -2.53
N LYS A 121 12.10 0.52 -1.69
CA LYS A 121 12.29 0.82 -0.28
C LYS A 121 12.93 2.18 -0.01
N ALA A 122 13.87 2.63 -0.85
CA ALA A 122 14.54 3.91 -0.66
C ALA A 122 13.55 5.06 -0.91
N HIS A 123 12.84 5.05 -2.04
CA HIS A 123 11.85 6.09 -2.33
C HIS A 123 10.63 6.00 -1.41
N ALA A 124 10.27 4.82 -0.89
CA ALA A 124 9.23 4.70 0.13
C ALA A 124 9.60 5.45 1.42
N ALA A 125 10.83 5.30 1.90
CA ALA A 125 11.31 5.98 3.09
C ALA A 125 11.40 7.51 2.88
N GLU A 126 11.85 7.94 1.70
CA GLU A 126 11.87 9.37 1.34
C GLU A 126 10.46 9.95 1.25
N LEU A 127 9.52 9.23 0.65
CA LEU A 127 8.12 9.65 0.56
C LEU A 127 7.51 9.87 1.95
N LEU A 128 7.77 8.99 2.91
CA LEU A 128 7.24 9.14 4.27
C LEU A 128 7.86 10.34 5.01
N LYS A 129 9.09 10.71 4.70
CA LYS A 129 9.77 11.89 5.27
C LYS A 129 9.44 13.19 4.56
N ALA A 130 9.00 13.13 3.30
CA ALA A 130 8.76 14.30 2.48
C ALA A 130 7.60 15.14 3.03
N SER A 131 7.81 16.46 3.09
CA SER A 131 6.72 17.41 3.34
C SER A 131 5.82 17.56 2.10
N ASP A 132 6.41 17.47 0.91
CA ASP A 132 5.69 17.42 -0.37
C ASP A 132 5.67 15.98 -0.91
N LYS A 133 4.60 15.25 -0.55
CA LYS A 133 4.39 13.86 -0.99
C LYS A 133 4.25 13.75 -2.52
N ALA A 134 3.63 14.74 -3.16
CA ALA A 134 3.41 14.72 -4.61
C ALA A 134 4.73 14.88 -5.38
N ALA A 135 5.65 15.72 -4.89
CA ALA A 135 7.00 15.83 -5.44
C ALA A 135 7.81 14.53 -5.28
N ALA A 136 7.73 13.88 -4.11
CA ALA A 136 8.40 12.60 -3.87
C ALA A 136 7.86 11.49 -4.79
N ILE A 137 6.54 11.41 -4.96
CA ILE A 137 5.89 10.46 -5.87
C ILE A 137 6.35 10.69 -7.33
N ARG A 138 6.39 11.94 -7.78
CA ARG A 138 6.87 12.28 -9.14
C ARG A 138 8.34 11.91 -9.33
N THR A 139 9.16 12.10 -8.30
CA THR A 139 10.59 11.72 -8.34
C THR A 139 10.77 10.20 -8.46
N ALA A 140 10.04 9.43 -7.65
CA ALA A 140 10.06 7.96 -7.73
C ALA A 140 9.52 7.44 -9.07
N SER A 141 8.50 8.10 -9.63
CA SER A 141 7.98 7.78 -10.96
C SER A 141 9.02 8.05 -12.05
N ALA A 142 9.69 9.21 -12.00
CA ALA A 142 10.71 9.59 -12.97
C ALA A 142 11.95 8.68 -12.94
N SER A 143 12.27 8.08 -11.78
CA SER A 143 13.36 7.11 -11.64
C SER A 143 12.99 5.69 -12.08
N GLY A 144 11.73 5.45 -12.50
CA GLY A 144 11.22 4.12 -12.84
C GLY A 144 11.09 3.20 -11.61
N ARG A 145 11.15 3.76 -10.40
CA ARG A 145 11.07 3.02 -9.14
C ARG A 145 9.71 3.12 -8.45
N LEU A 146 8.70 3.54 -9.20
CA LEU A 146 7.30 3.57 -8.79
C LEU A 146 6.41 3.02 -9.89
N VAL A 147 5.51 2.10 -9.52
CA VAL A 147 4.40 1.63 -10.34
C VAL A 147 3.10 1.99 -9.64
N LEU A 148 2.26 2.76 -10.32
CA LEU A 148 0.90 3.07 -9.89
C LEU A 148 -0.08 2.37 -10.82
N SER A 149 -0.79 1.35 -10.34
CA SER A 149 -1.81 0.66 -11.12
C SER A 149 -2.68 -0.23 -10.24
N PRO A 150 -4.02 -0.07 -10.26
CA PRO A 150 -4.76 1.02 -10.89
C PRO A 150 -4.52 2.36 -10.18
N VAL A 151 -4.71 3.47 -10.90
CA VAL A 151 -4.58 4.83 -10.36
C VAL A 151 -5.96 5.44 -10.17
N PRO A 152 -6.38 5.76 -8.94
CA PRO A 152 -7.65 6.45 -8.72
C PRO A 152 -7.57 7.89 -9.27
N ALA A 153 -8.67 8.38 -9.82
CA ALA A 153 -8.72 9.72 -10.43
C ALA A 153 -8.27 10.84 -9.47
N ALA A 154 -8.59 10.71 -8.18
CA ALA A 154 -8.15 11.64 -7.14
C ALA A 154 -6.61 11.72 -7.03
N LEU A 155 -5.93 10.58 -7.11
CA LEU A 155 -4.46 10.55 -7.10
C LEU A 155 -3.90 11.10 -8.42
N ALA A 156 -4.50 10.77 -9.56
CA ALA A 156 -4.08 11.31 -10.86
C ALA A 156 -4.17 12.85 -10.89
N MET A 157 -5.22 13.44 -10.31
CA MET A 157 -5.35 14.90 -10.20
C MET A 157 -4.35 15.51 -9.21
N ALA A 158 -4.03 14.81 -8.11
CA ALA A 158 -3.06 15.29 -7.13
C ALA A 158 -1.61 15.29 -7.65
N LEU A 159 -1.33 14.56 -8.73
CA LEU A 159 -0.01 14.43 -9.33
C LEU A 159 0.18 15.24 -10.63
N ALA A 160 -0.90 15.83 -11.16
CA ALA A 160 -0.92 16.67 -12.36
C ALA A 160 -0.34 18.07 -12.08
#